data_AF-A0A327VT46-F1
#
_entry.id   AF-A0A327VT46-F1
#
_cell.length_a   1.000
_cell.length_b   1.000
_cell.length_c   1.000
_cell.angle_alpha   90.00
_cell.angle_beta   90.00
_cell.angle_gamma   90.00
#
_symmetry.space_group_name_H-M   'P 1'
#
loop_
_entity.id
_entity.type
_entity.pdbx_description
1 polymer ?
#
loop_
_entity_poly.entity_id
_entity_poly.type
_entity_poly.pdbx_seq_one_letter_code
_entity_poly.pdbx_strand_id
1 'polypeptide(L)'
;MTDLPITTDCRLFDCVQVNLAILADRWHGPHTHLGLGAELRFRPTPGPAGLPTVERSVTDQLTASATLLGLDVVTQERTAPGAPPAPAPGRYVVADAYHLPWVPYFGQRHMEHSFLLETDDEGGAVVVDGYHNETPWGSARPLTRRPTPAELAAAVPGDATTVTFAPARRPVPPAAVIDLADDETVDAYVSAYAGHPDRAAAFDRLTLETWLLARSRRLHARFLDGTTGSSAAREAHVAAWDALAESVYVGYRRVARGRPEPTGVFDRLRSQLAGDREVFAASAAPAPTEHDSGPAEVPGPLLDRVADTVARVLGVDVATVRSAPSLADLAGFTSFRVVEIVERLEQDLSVECAADDLVPENLHHLDGVGRIVLRAQHAAPQPPPVLVPTPGGN
;
A
#
# COMPACT_ATOMS: atom_id res chain seq x y z
N MET A 1 2.76 -29.20 14.72
CA MET A 1 3.54 -28.29 13.88
C MET A 1 3.94 -27.12 14.77
N THR A 2 5.21 -27.02 15.12
CA THR A 2 5.74 -25.88 15.87
C THR A 2 5.43 -24.61 15.09
N ASP A 3 4.86 -23.59 15.74
CA ASP A 3 4.59 -22.25 15.16
C ASP A 3 5.92 -21.67 14.64
N LEU A 4 6.27 -21.98 13.39
CA LEU A 4 7.45 -21.43 12.73
C LEU A 4 7.17 -19.94 12.49
N PRO A 5 8.00 -19.03 12.99
CA PRO A 5 7.79 -17.60 12.79
C PRO A 5 7.77 -17.29 11.30
N ILE A 6 6.86 -16.42 10.88
CA ILE A 6 6.81 -15.92 9.50
C ILE A 6 8.07 -15.10 9.25
N THR A 7 9.02 -15.66 8.49
CA THR A 7 10.28 -15.00 8.12
C THR A 7 10.20 -14.22 6.81
N THR A 8 9.09 -14.35 6.09
CA THR A 8 8.81 -13.68 4.81
C THR A 8 8.51 -12.20 5.05
N ASP A 9 9.14 -11.29 4.30
CA ASP A 9 8.77 -9.87 4.32
C ASP A 9 7.41 -9.68 3.64
N CYS A 10 6.35 -9.78 4.45
CA CYS A 10 4.98 -9.78 3.99
C CYS A 10 4.55 -8.45 3.34
N ARG A 11 5.32 -7.38 3.51
CA ARG A 11 5.04 -6.05 2.92
C ARG A 11 5.23 -6.01 1.40
N LEU A 12 5.84 -7.04 0.82
CA LEU A 12 6.11 -7.14 -0.62
C LEU A 12 4.89 -7.60 -1.44
N PHE A 13 3.91 -8.23 -0.82
CA PHE A 13 2.93 -9.07 -1.50
C PHE A 13 1.51 -8.54 -1.35
N ASP A 14 0.65 -8.70 -2.35
CA ASP A 14 -0.78 -8.49 -2.17
C ASP A 14 -1.46 -9.60 -1.30
N CYS A 15 -2.78 -9.50 -1.12
CA CYS A 15 -3.55 -10.44 -0.30
C CYS A 15 -3.62 -11.85 -0.88
N VAL A 16 -3.28 -12.08 -2.15
CA VAL A 16 -3.29 -13.40 -2.80
C VAL A 16 -1.89 -14.02 -2.72
N GLN A 17 -0.87 -13.24 -3.03
CA GLN A 17 0.52 -13.70 -3.11
C GLN A 17 1.12 -14.09 -1.75
N VAL A 18 0.80 -13.35 -0.68
CA VAL A 18 1.55 -13.43 0.59
C VAL A 18 1.50 -14.82 1.24
N ASN A 19 0.36 -15.51 1.15
CA ASN A 19 0.20 -16.83 1.75
C ASN A 19 0.83 -17.94 0.91
N LEU A 20 0.95 -17.74 -0.41
CA LEU A 20 1.75 -18.60 -1.29
C LEU A 20 3.24 -18.44 -1.01
N ALA A 21 3.69 -17.20 -0.76
CA ALA A 21 5.07 -16.91 -0.36
C ALA A 21 5.46 -17.62 0.95
N ILE A 22 4.56 -17.62 1.95
CA ILE A 22 4.75 -18.36 3.21
C ILE A 22 4.89 -19.87 2.96
N LEU A 23 4.01 -20.46 2.14
CA LEU A 23 4.09 -21.89 1.80
C LEU A 23 5.40 -22.24 1.11
N ALA A 24 5.81 -21.42 0.13
CA ALA A 24 7.03 -21.64 -0.63
C ALA A 24 8.28 -21.59 0.25
N ASP A 25 8.40 -20.59 1.12
CA ASP A 25 9.52 -20.49 2.05
C ASP A 25 9.57 -21.67 3.03
N ARG A 26 8.41 -22.10 3.52
CA ARG A 26 8.30 -23.22 4.46
C ARG A 26 8.77 -24.53 3.82
N TRP A 27 8.45 -24.76 2.55
CA TRP A 27 8.77 -26.03 1.88
C TRP A 27 10.14 -26.05 1.19
N HIS A 28 10.57 -24.93 0.61
CA HIS A 28 11.77 -24.85 -0.23
C HIS A 28 12.90 -24.03 0.40
N GLY A 29 12.65 -23.47 1.58
CA GLY A 29 13.59 -22.65 2.35
C GLY A 29 13.46 -21.15 2.08
N PRO A 30 14.14 -20.32 2.88
CA PRO A 30 14.04 -18.87 2.83
C PRO A 30 14.30 -18.30 1.43
N HIS A 31 13.63 -17.19 1.12
CA HIS A 31 13.75 -16.43 -0.14
C HIS A 31 13.21 -17.12 -1.38
N THR A 32 12.60 -18.31 -1.26
CA THR A 32 11.94 -18.95 -2.41
C THR A 32 10.80 -18.07 -2.94
N HIS A 33 10.10 -17.38 -2.03
CA HIS A 33 9.04 -16.43 -2.38
C HIS A 33 9.46 -15.33 -3.37
N LEU A 34 10.75 -14.96 -3.42
CA LEU A 34 11.22 -13.90 -4.31
C LEU A 34 11.04 -14.27 -5.79
N GLY A 35 10.86 -15.56 -6.12
CA GLY A 35 10.50 -15.99 -7.46
C GLY A 35 9.22 -15.34 -8.01
N LEU A 36 8.29 -14.89 -7.14
CA LEU A 36 7.12 -14.10 -7.55
C LEU A 36 7.49 -12.73 -8.14
N GLY A 37 8.67 -12.22 -7.80
CA GLY A 37 9.21 -10.98 -8.35
C GLY A 37 9.95 -11.16 -9.67
N ALA A 38 10.00 -12.36 -10.25
CA ALA A 38 10.72 -12.58 -11.50
C ALA A 38 10.16 -11.79 -12.68
N GLU A 39 8.85 -11.57 -12.71
CA GLU A 39 8.15 -10.84 -13.75
C GLU A 39 7.73 -9.46 -13.25
N LEU A 40 8.24 -8.40 -13.89
CA LEU A 40 7.67 -7.06 -13.75
C LEU A 40 6.68 -6.81 -14.88
N ARG A 41 5.40 -6.72 -14.53
CA ARG A 41 4.30 -6.59 -15.49
C ARG A 41 3.59 -5.25 -15.38
N PHE A 42 3.26 -4.65 -16.53
CA PHE A 42 2.29 -3.58 -16.69
C PHE A 42 1.48 -3.83 -17.96
N ARG A 43 0.27 -4.36 -17.78
CA ARG A 43 -0.66 -4.75 -18.84
C ARG A 43 -2.07 -4.48 -18.34
N PRO A 44 -2.48 -3.20 -18.33
CA PRO A 44 -3.79 -2.84 -17.83
C PRO A 44 -4.88 -3.47 -18.68
N THR A 45 -5.96 -3.90 -18.04
CA THR A 45 -7.17 -4.45 -18.68
C THR A 45 -8.37 -3.58 -18.31
N PRO A 46 -9.51 -3.69 -19.01
CA PRO A 46 -10.74 -3.02 -18.59
C PRO A 46 -11.14 -3.42 -17.17
N GLY A 47 -11.35 -2.43 -16.30
CA GLY A 47 -11.75 -2.62 -14.92
C GLY A 47 -13.14 -2.06 -14.62
N PRO A 48 -13.52 -2.01 -13.32
CA PRO A 48 -14.82 -1.53 -12.90
C PRO A 48 -15.02 -0.05 -13.23
N ALA A 49 -16.27 0.34 -13.46
CA ALA A 49 -16.66 1.72 -13.78
C ALA A 49 -15.95 2.33 -15.00
N GLY A 50 -15.39 1.49 -15.91
CA GLY A 50 -14.67 1.97 -17.09
C GLY A 50 -13.25 2.46 -16.82
N LEU A 51 -12.74 2.30 -15.59
CA LEU A 51 -11.35 2.58 -15.23
C LEU A 51 -10.49 1.34 -15.48
N PRO A 52 -9.32 1.46 -16.15
CA PRO A 52 -8.45 0.32 -16.41
C PRO A 52 -7.76 -0.15 -15.13
N THR A 53 -7.44 -1.45 -15.05
CA THR A 53 -6.85 -2.10 -13.87
C THR A 53 -5.62 -2.92 -14.21
N VAL A 54 -4.62 -2.94 -13.33
CA VAL A 54 -3.47 -3.87 -13.36
C VAL A 54 -3.68 -5.10 -12.48
N GLU A 55 -4.78 -5.15 -11.73
CA GLU A 55 -5.17 -6.28 -10.89
C GLU A 55 -5.34 -7.54 -11.73
N ARG A 56 -4.77 -8.65 -11.23
CA ARG A 56 -4.88 -9.97 -11.87
C ARG A 56 -5.98 -10.77 -11.20
N SER A 57 -6.68 -11.58 -11.99
CA SER A 57 -7.64 -12.53 -11.43
C SER A 57 -6.93 -13.50 -10.46
N VAL A 58 -7.63 -13.92 -9.41
CA VAL A 58 -7.12 -14.92 -8.46
C VAL A 58 -6.64 -16.18 -9.18
N THR A 59 -7.36 -16.65 -10.19
CA THR A 59 -6.98 -17.82 -10.98
C THR A 59 -5.63 -17.61 -11.68
N ASP A 60 -5.43 -16.49 -12.37
CA ASP A 60 -4.17 -16.21 -13.06
C ASP A 60 -3.00 -16.09 -12.09
N GLN A 61 -3.24 -15.48 -10.91
CA GLN A 61 -2.23 -15.36 -9.87
C GLN A 61 -1.84 -16.72 -9.30
N LEU A 62 -2.82 -17.59 -9.01
CA LEU A 62 -2.57 -18.93 -8.49
C LEU A 62 -1.78 -19.78 -9.48
N THR A 63 -2.17 -19.81 -10.75
CA THR A 63 -1.48 -20.59 -11.78
C THR A 63 -0.04 -20.13 -11.99
N ALA A 64 0.19 -18.80 -12.10
CA ALA A 64 1.53 -18.26 -12.28
C ALA A 64 2.42 -18.49 -11.03
N SER A 65 1.87 -18.22 -9.85
CA SER A 65 2.59 -18.37 -8.58
C SER A 65 2.98 -19.81 -8.30
N ALA A 66 2.08 -20.77 -8.54
CA ALA A 66 2.35 -22.19 -8.33
C ALA A 66 3.59 -22.66 -9.10
N THR A 67 3.70 -22.24 -10.37
CA THR A 67 4.84 -22.56 -11.24
C THR A 67 6.13 -21.92 -10.70
N LEU A 68 6.10 -20.62 -10.38
CA LEU A 68 7.29 -19.86 -9.92
C LEU A 68 7.81 -20.34 -8.57
N LEU A 69 6.92 -20.85 -7.71
CA LEU A 69 7.21 -21.22 -6.34
C LEU A 69 7.46 -22.73 -6.15
N GLY A 70 7.37 -23.53 -7.20
CA GLY A 70 7.49 -24.99 -7.10
C GLY A 70 6.39 -25.60 -6.23
N LEU A 71 5.14 -25.18 -6.46
CA LEU A 71 3.96 -25.70 -5.78
C LEU A 71 3.11 -26.47 -6.80
N ASP A 72 2.78 -27.72 -6.48
CA ASP A 72 1.83 -28.51 -7.27
C ASP A 72 0.41 -28.30 -6.74
N VAL A 73 -0.53 -28.01 -7.64
CA VAL A 73 -1.96 -27.99 -7.30
C VAL A 73 -2.47 -29.42 -7.24
N VAL A 74 -2.75 -29.92 -6.04
CA VAL A 74 -3.28 -31.27 -5.81
C VAL A 74 -4.79 -31.30 -6.07
N THR A 75 -5.49 -30.32 -5.49
CA THR A 75 -6.93 -30.12 -5.67
C THR A 75 -7.24 -28.65 -5.77
N GLN A 76 -8.26 -28.31 -6.56
CA GLN A 76 -8.85 -26.98 -6.63
C GLN A 76 -10.37 -27.13 -6.69
N GLU A 77 -11.05 -26.54 -5.71
CA GLU A 77 -12.47 -26.72 -5.49
C GLU A 77 -13.11 -25.39 -5.10
N ARG A 78 -14.39 -25.23 -5.43
CA ARG A 78 -15.22 -24.12 -4.92
C ARG A 78 -16.12 -24.67 -3.82
N THR A 79 -16.00 -24.14 -2.61
CA THR A 79 -16.85 -24.56 -1.50
C THR A 79 -18.28 -24.12 -1.74
N ALA A 80 -19.23 -25.00 -1.44
CA ALA A 80 -20.65 -24.66 -1.46
C ALA A 80 -20.99 -23.72 -0.27
N PRO A 81 -21.98 -22.84 -0.42
CA PRO A 81 -22.46 -21.99 0.68
C PRO A 81 -22.80 -22.82 1.92
N GLY A 82 -22.32 -22.37 3.09
CA GLY A 82 -22.57 -23.04 4.37
C GLY A 82 -21.73 -24.30 4.65
N ALA A 83 -20.82 -24.70 3.75
CA ALA A 83 -19.87 -25.78 3.99
C ALA A 83 -18.46 -25.19 4.16
N PRO A 84 -17.97 -24.96 5.39
CA PRO A 84 -16.64 -24.40 5.59
C PRO A 84 -15.57 -25.36 5.02
N PRO A 85 -14.48 -24.82 4.45
CA PRO A 85 -13.38 -25.64 3.96
C PRO A 85 -12.77 -26.47 5.09
N ALA A 86 -12.45 -27.73 4.80
CA ALA A 86 -11.74 -28.57 5.75
C ALA A 86 -10.25 -28.16 5.83
N PRO A 87 -9.67 -28.03 7.03
CA PRO A 87 -8.25 -27.76 7.18
C PRO A 87 -7.41 -28.92 6.64
N ALA A 88 -6.32 -28.60 5.96
CA ALA A 88 -5.33 -29.58 5.52
C ALA A 88 -3.96 -28.93 5.35
N PRO A 89 -2.85 -29.70 5.42
CA PRO A 89 -1.53 -29.18 5.08
C PRO A 89 -1.52 -28.55 3.67
N GLY A 90 -1.01 -27.33 3.55
CA GLY A 90 -0.95 -26.64 2.26
C GLY A 90 -2.31 -26.17 1.72
N ARG A 91 -3.38 -26.22 2.52
CA ARG A 91 -4.69 -25.68 2.13
C ARG A 91 -4.63 -24.16 2.11
N TYR A 92 -4.90 -23.62 0.94
CA TYR A 92 -5.02 -22.20 0.66
C TYR A 92 -6.47 -21.89 0.34
N VAL A 93 -7.01 -20.83 0.94
CA VAL A 93 -8.41 -20.42 0.80
C VAL A 93 -8.45 -18.98 0.33
N VAL A 94 -9.30 -18.69 -0.66
CA VAL A 94 -9.69 -17.34 -1.06
C VAL A 94 -11.17 -17.16 -0.76
N ALA A 95 -11.48 -16.22 0.12
CA ALA A 95 -12.84 -15.91 0.56
C ALA A 95 -13.06 -14.40 0.54
N ASP A 96 -14.30 -13.98 0.82
CA ASP A 96 -14.65 -12.58 0.92
C ASP A 96 -14.17 -11.98 2.25
N ALA A 97 -13.27 -11.01 2.17
CA ALA A 97 -12.67 -10.30 3.30
C ALA A 97 -13.72 -9.63 4.21
N TYR A 98 -14.90 -9.31 3.68
CA TYR A 98 -15.99 -8.74 4.45
C TYR A 98 -16.39 -9.62 5.64
N HIS A 99 -16.23 -10.93 5.51
CA HIS A 99 -16.61 -11.91 6.54
C HIS A 99 -15.45 -12.36 7.43
N LEU A 100 -14.19 -11.99 7.12
CA LEU A 100 -13.01 -12.49 7.82
C LEU A 100 -12.68 -11.63 9.07
N PRO A 101 -12.93 -12.10 10.31
CA PRO A 101 -12.83 -11.26 11.51
C PRO A 101 -11.39 -10.94 11.96
N TRP A 102 -10.39 -11.34 11.19
CA TRP A 102 -8.97 -11.12 11.47
C TRP A 102 -8.30 -10.14 10.51
N VAL A 103 -9.03 -9.61 9.52
CA VAL A 103 -8.55 -8.54 8.63
C VAL A 103 -9.38 -7.27 8.86
N PRO A 104 -8.80 -6.07 8.60
CA PRO A 104 -9.50 -4.81 8.85
C PRO A 104 -10.70 -4.55 7.91
N TYR A 105 -10.89 -5.39 6.89
CA TYR A 105 -12.03 -5.30 5.97
C TYR A 105 -13.33 -5.90 6.54
N PHE A 106 -13.26 -6.57 7.71
CA PHE A 106 -14.39 -7.21 8.35
C PHE A 106 -15.58 -6.27 8.57
N GLY A 107 -16.70 -6.55 7.91
CA GLY A 107 -17.91 -5.72 7.94
C GLY A 107 -17.79 -4.39 7.19
N GLN A 108 -16.67 -4.13 6.51
CA GLN A 108 -16.36 -2.84 5.89
C GLN A 108 -16.37 -2.90 4.36
N ARG A 109 -15.67 -3.87 3.75
CA ARG A 109 -15.49 -3.93 2.30
C ARG A 109 -15.43 -5.36 1.78
N HIS A 110 -16.23 -5.61 0.75
CA HIS A 110 -16.16 -6.84 -0.04
C HIS A 110 -14.91 -6.83 -0.93
N MET A 111 -14.09 -7.86 -0.81
CA MET A 111 -12.95 -8.12 -1.69
C MET A 111 -12.44 -9.55 -1.50
N GLU A 112 -11.79 -10.10 -2.52
CA GLU A 112 -11.11 -11.39 -2.39
C GLU A 112 -9.90 -11.25 -1.46
N HIS A 113 -9.75 -12.22 -0.56
CA HIS A 113 -8.63 -12.27 0.37
C HIS A 113 -8.22 -13.71 0.65
N SER A 114 -6.90 -13.95 0.67
CA SER A 114 -6.39 -15.30 0.91
C SER A 114 -5.90 -15.53 2.32
N PHE A 115 -5.91 -16.79 2.74
CA PHE A 115 -5.24 -17.28 3.96
C PHE A 115 -4.92 -18.77 3.83
N LEU A 116 -4.03 -19.28 4.66
CA LEU A 116 -3.80 -20.72 4.81
C LEU A 116 -4.73 -21.27 5.89
N LEU A 117 -5.31 -22.44 5.64
CA LEU A 117 -6.18 -23.14 6.57
C LEU A 117 -5.62 -24.53 6.89
N GLU A 118 -4.75 -24.58 7.88
CA GLU A 118 -3.98 -25.76 8.22
C GLU A 118 -4.58 -26.52 9.40
N THR A 119 -4.03 -27.69 9.68
CA THR A 119 -4.40 -28.51 10.83
C THR A 119 -3.30 -28.42 11.89
N ASP A 120 -3.66 -28.22 13.17
CA ASP A 120 -2.71 -28.36 14.28
C ASP A 120 -2.48 -29.83 14.68
N ASP A 121 -1.66 -30.05 15.71
CA ASP A 121 -1.33 -31.40 16.20
C ASP A 121 -2.52 -32.13 16.84
N GLU A 122 -3.57 -31.41 17.23
CA GLU A 122 -4.78 -31.95 17.84
C GLU A 122 -5.92 -32.15 16.81
N GLY A 123 -5.68 -31.83 15.53
CA GLY A 123 -6.68 -31.91 14.48
C GLY A 123 -7.55 -30.66 14.33
N GLY A 124 -7.27 -29.60 15.08
CA GLY A 124 -7.96 -28.31 15.04
C GLY A 124 -7.56 -27.46 13.83
N ALA A 125 -8.42 -26.51 13.45
CA ALA A 125 -8.16 -25.58 12.36
C ALA A 125 -7.21 -24.46 12.80
N VAL A 126 -6.22 -24.15 11.96
CA VAL A 126 -5.29 -23.04 12.13
C VAL A 126 -5.36 -22.14 10.90
N VAL A 127 -5.72 -20.89 11.10
CA VAL A 127 -5.60 -19.83 10.10
C VAL A 127 -4.22 -19.22 10.21
N VAL A 128 -3.47 -19.22 9.11
CA VAL A 128 -2.24 -18.43 8.96
C VAL A 128 -2.48 -17.41 7.86
N ASP A 129 -2.29 -16.15 8.18
CA ASP A 129 -2.48 -15.06 7.23
C ASP A 129 -1.28 -14.11 7.30
N GLY A 130 -0.52 -14.03 6.22
CA GLY A 130 0.63 -13.14 6.09
C GLY A 130 0.26 -11.70 5.77
N TYR A 131 -1.02 -11.36 5.56
CA TYR A 131 -1.37 -10.05 5.03
C TYR A 131 -0.90 -8.89 5.92
N HIS A 132 -0.11 -8.00 5.32
CA HIS A 132 0.39 -6.79 5.97
C HIS A 132 -0.04 -5.57 5.17
N ASN A 133 -0.89 -4.72 5.75
CA ASN A 133 -1.34 -3.48 5.12
C ASN A 133 -1.84 -2.47 6.14
N GLU A 134 -1.89 -1.21 5.73
CA GLU A 134 -2.62 -0.16 6.44
C GLU A 134 -3.89 0.17 5.67
N THR A 135 -5.00 0.34 6.37
CA THR A 135 -6.30 0.64 5.76
C THR A 135 -7.04 1.70 6.59
N PRO A 136 -8.09 2.35 6.04
CA PRO A 136 -8.87 3.32 6.81
C PRO A 136 -9.57 2.69 8.03
N TRP A 137 -9.72 1.37 8.04
CA TRP A 137 -10.43 0.61 9.07
C TRP A 137 -9.50 -0.04 10.10
N GLY A 138 -8.18 0.17 9.95
CA GLY A 138 -7.17 -0.39 10.83
C GLY A 138 -6.06 -1.11 10.07
N SER A 139 -5.13 -1.63 10.86
CA SER A 139 -3.93 -2.29 10.36
C SER A 139 -4.15 -3.79 10.19
N ALA A 140 -3.74 -4.34 9.06
CA ALA A 140 -3.53 -5.77 8.88
C ALA A 140 -2.10 -6.13 9.26
N ARG A 141 -1.93 -7.20 10.02
CA ARG A 141 -0.63 -7.74 10.45
C ARG A 141 -0.61 -9.25 10.25
N PRO A 142 0.57 -9.82 9.91
CA PRO A 142 0.73 -11.26 9.86
C PRO A 142 0.29 -11.92 11.17
N LEU A 143 -0.48 -12.99 11.09
CA LEU A 143 -1.06 -13.65 12.25
C LEU A 143 -1.21 -15.17 12.06
N THR A 144 -1.29 -15.84 13.19
CA THR A 144 -1.75 -17.22 13.32
C THR A 144 -2.90 -17.25 14.33
N ARG A 145 -4.05 -17.80 13.95
CA ARG A 145 -5.24 -17.92 14.81
C ARG A 145 -5.82 -19.32 14.75
N ARG A 146 -6.39 -19.79 15.87
CA ARG A 146 -7.09 -21.08 15.97
C ARG A 146 -8.59 -20.84 16.13
N PRO A 147 -9.36 -20.66 15.03
CA PRO A 147 -10.80 -20.47 15.14
C PRO A 147 -11.50 -21.76 15.56
N THR A 148 -12.58 -21.63 16.32
CA THR A 148 -13.55 -22.71 16.50
C THR A 148 -14.23 -23.05 15.17
N PRO A 149 -14.83 -24.26 15.03
CA PRO A 149 -15.60 -24.60 13.83
C PRO A 149 -16.71 -23.60 13.49
N ALA A 150 -17.36 -23.04 14.52
CA ALA A 150 -18.41 -22.04 14.35
C ALA A 150 -17.85 -20.69 13.84
N GLU A 151 -16.71 -20.25 14.37
CA GLU A 151 -16.03 -19.04 13.87
C GLU A 151 -15.57 -19.22 12.41
N LEU A 152 -15.05 -20.39 12.05
CA LEU A 152 -14.62 -20.69 10.68
C LEU A 152 -15.80 -20.69 9.70
N ALA A 153 -16.93 -21.31 10.09
CA ALA A 153 -18.15 -21.29 9.28
C ALA A 153 -18.72 -19.87 9.11
N ALA A 154 -18.63 -19.03 10.15
CA ALA A 154 -19.05 -17.63 10.08
C ALA A 154 -18.09 -16.78 9.23
N ALA A 155 -16.80 -17.11 9.21
CA ALA A 155 -15.79 -16.41 8.41
C ALA A 155 -15.89 -16.75 6.91
N VAL A 156 -16.36 -17.95 6.57
CA VAL A 156 -16.55 -18.40 5.18
C VAL A 156 -18.02 -18.81 4.95
N PRO A 157 -18.97 -17.86 4.99
CA PRO A 157 -20.40 -18.18 4.93
C PRO A 157 -20.87 -18.52 3.51
N GLY A 158 -20.18 -18.02 2.49
CA GLY A 158 -20.51 -18.19 1.08
C GLY A 158 -19.48 -19.02 0.32
N ASP A 159 -19.48 -18.85 -1.01
CA ASP A 159 -18.50 -19.47 -1.88
C ASP A 159 -17.08 -19.04 -1.51
N ALA A 160 -16.16 -19.99 -1.49
CA ALA A 160 -14.72 -19.73 -1.44
C ALA A 160 -14.00 -20.60 -2.46
N THR A 161 -12.88 -20.11 -2.97
CA THR A 161 -11.96 -20.93 -3.76
C THR A 161 -10.99 -21.58 -2.80
N THR A 162 -10.88 -22.91 -2.86
CA THR A 162 -9.95 -23.66 -2.03
C THR A 162 -8.98 -24.42 -2.92
N VAL A 163 -7.70 -24.34 -2.58
CA VAL A 163 -6.63 -25.01 -3.30
C VAL A 163 -5.79 -25.77 -2.29
N THR A 164 -5.52 -27.04 -2.55
CA THR A 164 -4.52 -27.79 -1.77
C THR A 164 -3.23 -27.83 -2.55
N PHE A 165 -2.19 -27.21 -2.02
CA PHE A 165 -0.86 -27.29 -2.59
C PHE A 165 -0.05 -28.42 -1.97
N ALA A 166 0.88 -28.96 -2.74
CA ALA A 166 1.97 -29.80 -2.26
C ALA A 166 3.31 -29.25 -2.75
N PRO A 167 4.41 -29.49 -2.02
CA PRO A 167 5.73 -29.13 -2.50
C PRO A 167 6.08 -29.95 -3.74
N ALA A 168 6.41 -29.26 -4.83
CA ALA A 168 6.97 -29.87 -6.03
C ALA A 168 8.51 -29.94 -5.91
N ARG A 169 9.20 -30.11 -7.05
CA ARG A 169 10.65 -29.92 -7.09
C ARG A 169 10.98 -28.47 -6.73
N ARG A 170 12.00 -28.27 -5.89
CA ARG A 170 12.52 -26.94 -5.55
C ARG A 170 12.73 -26.11 -6.83
N PRO A 171 12.13 -24.91 -6.93
CA PRO A 171 12.23 -24.12 -8.14
C PRO A 171 13.67 -23.63 -8.34
N VAL A 172 14.09 -23.59 -9.59
CA VAL A 172 15.28 -22.82 -9.99
C VAL A 172 14.81 -21.38 -10.17
N PRO A 173 15.52 -20.37 -9.63
CA PRO A 173 15.18 -18.97 -9.86
C PRO A 173 15.03 -18.72 -11.36
N PRO A 174 13.87 -18.26 -11.84
CA PRO A 174 13.65 -17.98 -13.25
C PRO A 174 14.52 -16.80 -13.71
N ALA A 175 14.63 -16.59 -15.02
CA ALA A 175 15.19 -15.34 -15.52
C ALA A 175 14.22 -14.18 -15.24
N ALA A 176 14.76 -12.98 -15.00
CA ALA A 176 13.95 -11.78 -14.90
C ALA A 176 13.23 -11.51 -16.24
N VAL A 177 11.95 -11.20 -16.18
CA VAL A 177 11.11 -10.84 -17.34
C VAL A 177 10.49 -9.47 -17.11
N ILE A 178 10.53 -8.63 -18.13
CA ILE A 178 9.92 -7.29 -18.13
C ILE A 178 8.82 -7.30 -19.19
N ASP A 179 7.56 -7.29 -18.73
CA ASP A 179 6.35 -7.29 -19.57
C ASP A 179 5.59 -5.97 -19.42
N LEU A 180 6.17 -4.89 -19.96
CA LEU A 180 5.66 -3.52 -19.83
C LEU A 180 4.95 -3.04 -21.10
N ALA A 181 3.86 -2.28 -20.95
CA ALA A 181 3.04 -1.80 -22.07
C ALA A 181 3.70 -0.64 -22.79
N ASP A 182 3.47 -0.54 -24.09
CA ASP A 182 3.95 0.58 -24.90
C ASP A 182 3.44 1.93 -24.37
N ASP A 183 4.07 3.00 -24.87
CA ASP A 183 3.82 4.35 -24.38
C ASP A 183 2.38 4.80 -24.70
N GLU A 184 1.80 4.32 -25.81
CA GLU A 184 0.38 4.54 -26.14
C GLU A 184 -0.55 3.95 -25.08
N THR A 185 -0.30 2.71 -24.64
CA THR A 185 -1.08 2.07 -23.58
C THR A 185 -0.88 2.77 -22.23
N VAL A 186 0.33 3.22 -21.91
CA VAL A 186 0.61 4.01 -20.70
C VAL A 186 -0.19 5.31 -20.73
N ASP A 187 -0.18 6.04 -21.85
CA ASP A 187 -0.90 7.29 -22.00
C ASP A 187 -2.42 7.08 -21.93
N ALA A 188 -2.95 6.03 -22.55
CA ALA A 188 -4.36 5.67 -22.46
C ALA A 188 -4.77 5.35 -21.02
N TYR A 189 -3.94 4.59 -20.29
CA TYR A 189 -4.16 4.27 -18.89
C TYR A 189 -4.21 5.53 -18.02
N VAL A 190 -3.20 6.40 -18.10
CA VAL A 190 -3.15 7.64 -17.32
C VAL A 190 -4.31 8.58 -17.68
N SER A 191 -4.63 8.71 -18.98
CA SER A 191 -5.70 9.57 -19.46
C SER A 191 -7.08 9.11 -19.00
N ALA A 192 -7.30 7.79 -18.89
CA ALA A 192 -8.55 7.24 -18.37
C ALA A 192 -8.83 7.71 -16.94
N TYR A 193 -7.80 7.73 -16.08
CA TYR A 193 -7.92 8.26 -14.72
C TYR A 193 -8.02 9.79 -14.69
N ALA A 194 -7.20 10.49 -15.47
CA ALA A 194 -7.20 11.96 -15.49
C ALA A 194 -8.51 12.56 -16.01
N GLY A 195 -9.14 11.92 -17.01
CA GLY A 195 -10.36 12.40 -17.65
C GLY A 195 -11.67 11.84 -17.08
N HIS A 196 -11.62 10.96 -16.08
CA HIS A 196 -12.83 10.34 -15.53
C HIS A 196 -13.76 11.39 -14.88
N PRO A 197 -15.08 11.39 -15.17
CA PRO A 197 -16.00 12.41 -14.67
C PRO A 197 -16.24 12.33 -13.15
N ASP A 198 -16.28 11.13 -12.59
CA ASP A 198 -16.34 10.94 -11.14
C ASP A 198 -14.91 10.91 -10.59
N ARG A 199 -14.47 12.04 -10.06
CA ARG A 199 -13.11 12.24 -9.55
C ARG A 199 -12.86 11.41 -8.28
N ALA A 200 -13.88 11.24 -7.43
CA ALA A 200 -13.75 10.46 -6.22
C ALA A 200 -13.56 8.98 -6.55
N ALA A 201 -14.36 8.44 -7.49
CA ALA A 201 -14.19 7.07 -7.98
C ALA A 201 -12.84 6.84 -8.66
N ALA A 202 -12.36 7.82 -9.45
CA ALA A 202 -11.07 7.75 -10.11
C ALA A 202 -9.91 7.63 -9.11
N PHE A 203 -9.88 8.50 -8.09
CA PHE A 203 -8.83 8.46 -7.06
C PHE A 203 -8.97 7.27 -6.11
N ASP A 204 -10.19 6.83 -5.78
CA ASP A 204 -10.41 5.61 -4.99
C ASP A 204 -9.79 4.40 -5.69
N ARG A 205 -10.07 4.24 -7.00
CA ARG A 205 -9.50 3.15 -7.78
C ARG A 205 -7.99 3.33 -7.96
N LEU A 206 -7.51 4.52 -8.30
CA LEU A 206 -6.08 4.78 -8.51
C LEU A 206 -5.25 4.51 -7.24
N THR A 207 -5.83 4.68 -6.05
CA THR A 207 -5.20 4.30 -4.78
C THR A 207 -4.84 2.81 -4.78
N LEU A 208 -5.77 1.93 -5.17
CA LEU A 208 -5.50 0.50 -5.27
C LEU A 208 -4.47 0.19 -6.37
N GLU A 209 -4.59 0.83 -7.54
CA GLU A 209 -3.67 0.57 -8.65
C GLU A 209 -2.23 0.94 -8.30
N THR A 210 -1.99 2.15 -7.78
CA THR A 210 -0.64 2.59 -7.38
C THR A 210 -0.07 1.76 -6.23
N TRP A 211 -0.92 1.26 -5.34
CA TRP A 211 -0.50 0.31 -4.29
C TRP A 211 -0.05 -1.04 -4.88
N LEU A 212 -0.79 -1.60 -5.84
CA LEU A 212 -0.40 -2.83 -6.56
C LEU A 212 0.90 -2.63 -7.35
N LEU A 213 1.00 -1.52 -8.08
CA LEU A 213 2.18 -1.17 -8.86
C LEU A 213 3.40 -1.04 -7.94
N ALA A 214 3.35 -0.22 -6.89
CA ALA A 214 4.47 -0.02 -5.97
C ALA A 214 4.95 -1.35 -5.35
N ARG A 215 4.03 -2.22 -4.91
CA ARG A 215 4.38 -3.55 -4.38
C ARG A 215 5.07 -4.43 -5.41
N SER A 216 4.54 -4.49 -6.64
CA SER A 216 5.15 -5.33 -7.68
C SER A 216 6.57 -4.86 -8.03
N ARG A 217 6.83 -3.54 -8.06
CA ARG A 217 8.17 -2.98 -8.31
C ARG A 217 9.11 -3.28 -7.15
N ARG A 218 8.64 -3.15 -5.90
CA ARG A 218 9.43 -3.50 -4.72
C ARG A 218 9.80 -4.98 -4.72
N LEU A 219 8.86 -5.87 -5.03
CA LEU A 219 9.10 -7.31 -5.12
C LEU A 219 10.08 -7.65 -6.25
N HIS A 220 9.94 -7.04 -7.43
CA HIS A 220 10.87 -7.22 -8.54
C HIS A 220 12.28 -6.69 -8.22
N ALA A 221 12.38 -5.53 -7.56
CA ALA A 221 13.68 -5.01 -7.11
C ALA A 221 14.36 -5.98 -6.14
N ARG A 222 13.64 -6.55 -5.17
CA ARG A 222 14.18 -7.56 -4.23
C ARG A 222 14.61 -8.85 -4.93
N PHE A 223 13.85 -9.29 -5.94
CA PHE A 223 14.26 -10.42 -6.77
C PHE A 223 15.59 -10.13 -7.48
N LEU A 224 15.69 -8.96 -8.14
CA LEU A 224 16.90 -8.54 -8.83
C LEU A 224 18.09 -8.31 -7.89
N ASP A 225 17.87 -7.87 -6.65
CA ASP A 225 18.94 -7.75 -5.64
C ASP A 225 19.59 -9.10 -5.35
N GLY A 226 18.77 -10.16 -5.28
CA GLY A 226 19.24 -11.53 -5.08
C GLY A 226 20.00 -12.11 -6.27
N THR A 227 19.73 -11.64 -7.50
CA THR A 227 20.34 -12.18 -8.72
C THR A 227 21.48 -11.32 -9.28
N THR A 228 21.41 -10.00 -9.11
CA THR A 228 22.32 -9.02 -9.74
C THR A 228 22.99 -8.07 -8.74
N GLY A 229 22.71 -8.19 -7.43
CA GLY A 229 23.16 -7.25 -6.40
C GLY A 229 22.24 -6.03 -6.29
N SER A 230 22.41 -5.18 -5.27
CA SER A 230 21.58 -3.98 -5.08
C SER A 230 21.94 -2.84 -6.02
N SER A 231 20.99 -1.93 -6.26
CA SER A 231 21.19 -0.73 -7.10
C SER A 231 20.51 0.48 -6.47
N ALA A 232 21.27 1.54 -6.23
CA ALA A 232 20.74 2.81 -5.72
C ALA A 232 19.67 3.41 -6.65
N ALA A 233 19.78 3.22 -7.97
CA ALA A 233 18.76 3.67 -8.91
C ALA A 233 17.45 2.90 -8.76
N ARG A 234 17.52 1.58 -8.51
CA ARG A 234 16.32 0.76 -8.24
C ARG A 234 15.69 1.12 -6.89
N GLU A 235 16.51 1.32 -5.87
CA GLU A 235 16.05 1.76 -4.55
C GLU A 235 15.33 3.11 -4.63
N ALA A 236 15.91 4.10 -5.32
CA ALA A 236 15.30 5.42 -5.51
C ALA A 236 13.99 5.34 -6.30
N HIS A 237 13.92 4.50 -7.34
CA HIS A 237 12.71 4.33 -8.15
C HIS A 237 11.58 3.65 -7.37
N VAL A 238 11.90 2.65 -6.56
CA VAL A 238 10.91 2.02 -5.66
C VAL A 238 10.41 3.02 -4.62
N ALA A 239 11.30 3.84 -4.04
CA ALA A 239 10.90 4.90 -3.12
C ALA A 239 9.98 5.95 -3.78
N ALA A 240 10.23 6.30 -5.05
CA ALA A 240 9.38 7.21 -5.80
C ALA A 240 7.99 6.63 -6.09
N TRP A 241 7.90 5.32 -6.34
CA TRP A 241 6.60 4.61 -6.43
C TRP A 241 5.83 4.63 -5.11
N ASP A 242 6.52 4.42 -3.98
CA ASP A 242 5.92 4.48 -2.65
C ASP A 242 5.38 5.88 -2.34
N ALA A 243 6.16 6.92 -2.67
CA ALA A 243 5.76 8.32 -2.51
C ALA A 243 4.56 8.69 -3.40
N LEU A 244 4.50 8.15 -4.62
CA LEU A 244 3.36 8.33 -5.51
C LEU A 244 2.09 7.67 -4.95
N ALA A 245 2.18 6.43 -4.46
CA ALA A 245 1.03 5.74 -3.86
C ALA A 245 0.49 6.49 -2.63
N GLU A 246 1.38 7.02 -1.79
CA GLU A 246 1.00 7.88 -0.67
C GLU A 246 0.31 9.18 -1.15
N SER A 247 0.89 9.86 -2.14
CA SER A 247 0.32 11.10 -2.71
C SER A 247 -1.07 10.88 -3.30
N VAL A 248 -1.28 9.76 -4.01
CA VAL A 248 -2.59 9.38 -4.56
C VAL A 248 -3.60 9.14 -3.45
N TYR A 249 -3.22 8.43 -2.39
CA TYR A 249 -4.10 8.18 -1.26
C TYR A 249 -4.51 9.48 -0.54
N VAL A 250 -3.57 10.40 -0.32
CA VAL A 250 -3.86 11.74 0.22
C VAL A 250 -4.83 12.48 -0.70
N GLY A 251 -4.57 12.47 -2.02
CA GLY A 251 -5.44 13.06 -3.03
C GLY A 251 -6.87 12.51 -2.98
N TYR A 252 -7.01 11.18 -2.90
CA TYR A 252 -8.30 10.52 -2.74
C TYR A 252 -9.07 11.04 -1.52
N ARG A 253 -8.43 11.10 -0.35
CA ARG A 253 -9.08 11.55 0.89
C ARG A 253 -9.57 13.00 0.81
N ARG A 254 -8.86 13.84 0.07
CA ARG A 254 -9.27 15.23 -0.21
C ARG A 254 -10.47 15.27 -1.13
N VAL A 255 -10.39 14.60 -2.28
CA VAL A 255 -11.47 14.59 -3.29
C VAL A 255 -12.76 14.00 -2.71
N ALA A 256 -12.66 12.92 -1.92
CA ALA A 256 -13.80 12.31 -1.25
C ALA A 256 -14.54 13.26 -0.29
N ARG A 257 -13.91 14.37 0.11
CA ARG A 257 -14.50 15.42 0.95
C ARG A 257 -14.85 16.69 0.18
N GLY A 258 -14.82 16.64 -1.15
CA GLY A 258 -15.10 17.79 -2.01
C GLY A 258 -13.97 18.84 -2.01
N ARG A 259 -12.76 18.46 -1.62
CA ARG A 259 -11.57 19.34 -1.70
C ARG A 259 -10.88 19.21 -3.07
N PRO A 260 -10.10 20.22 -3.50
CA PRO A 260 -9.38 20.17 -4.78
C PRO A 260 -8.40 18.99 -4.89
N GLU A 261 -8.24 18.50 -6.12
CA GLU A 261 -7.27 17.48 -6.51
C GLU A 261 -5.82 18.01 -6.43
N PRO A 262 -4.85 17.18 -6.03
CA PRO A 262 -3.44 17.51 -6.19
C PRO A 262 -3.05 17.63 -7.67
N THR A 263 -2.32 18.67 -8.05
CA THR A 263 -1.81 18.81 -9.40
C THR A 263 -0.62 17.87 -9.64
N GLY A 264 -0.39 17.53 -10.91
CA GLY A 264 0.77 16.74 -11.34
C GLY A 264 0.81 15.27 -10.89
N VAL A 265 -0.22 14.74 -10.23
CA VAL A 265 -0.24 13.31 -9.82
C VAL A 265 -0.21 12.38 -11.05
N PHE A 266 -0.91 12.75 -12.12
CA PHE A 266 -0.97 11.98 -13.36
C PHE A 266 0.33 12.07 -14.17
N ASP A 267 1.00 13.22 -14.14
CA ASP A 267 2.30 13.38 -14.78
C ASP A 267 3.38 12.57 -14.07
N ARG A 268 3.37 12.59 -12.72
CA ARG A 268 4.22 11.71 -11.91
C ARG A 268 3.98 10.24 -12.23
N LEU A 269 2.72 9.80 -12.29
CA LEU A 269 2.38 8.41 -12.66
C LEU A 269 2.92 8.04 -14.05
N ARG A 270 2.77 8.91 -15.05
CA ARG A 270 3.32 8.69 -16.39
C ARG A 270 4.85 8.57 -16.35
N SER A 271 5.53 9.47 -15.65
CA SER A 271 6.99 9.43 -15.50
C SER A 271 7.48 8.15 -14.81
N GLN A 272 6.78 7.69 -13.76
CA GLN A 272 7.14 6.46 -13.05
C GLN A 272 6.98 5.21 -13.95
N LEU A 273 5.88 5.12 -14.71
CA LEU A 273 5.66 4.02 -15.65
C LEU A 273 6.70 4.00 -16.79
N ALA A 274 7.07 5.16 -17.32
CA ALA A 274 8.13 5.25 -18.32
C ALA A 274 9.50 4.83 -17.75
N GLY A 275 9.82 5.26 -16.52
CA GLY A 275 11.07 4.96 -15.84
C GLY A 275 11.27 3.48 -15.51
N ASP A 276 10.22 2.68 -15.40
CA ASP A 276 10.32 1.23 -15.13
C ASP A 276 11.24 0.52 -16.13
N ARG A 277 11.14 0.86 -17.43
CA ARG A 277 12.00 0.25 -18.46
C ARG A 277 13.46 0.57 -18.24
N GLU A 278 13.78 1.83 -17.98
CA GLU A 278 15.16 2.27 -17.84
C GLU A 278 15.79 1.67 -16.58
N VAL A 279 15.07 1.72 -15.45
CA VAL A 279 15.57 1.31 -14.14
C VAL A 279 15.71 -0.21 -14.02
N PHE A 280 14.77 -0.97 -14.60
CA PHE A 280 14.77 -2.44 -14.48
C PHE A 280 15.42 -3.16 -15.67
N ALA A 281 15.56 -2.53 -16.85
CA ALA A 281 16.28 -3.13 -17.98
C ALA A 281 17.79 -2.80 -18.00
N ALA A 282 18.23 -1.73 -17.31
CA ALA A 282 19.63 -1.32 -17.32
C ALA A 282 20.46 -1.96 -16.17
N SER A 283 21.67 -2.41 -16.50
CA SER A 283 22.74 -2.55 -15.51
C SER A 283 23.34 -1.16 -15.24
N ALA A 284 22.79 -0.52 -14.20
CA ALA A 284 23.23 0.68 -13.46
C ALA A 284 23.75 1.92 -14.23
N ALA A 285 23.06 3.06 -14.04
CA ALA A 285 23.58 4.43 -14.19
C ALA A 285 22.88 5.35 -13.16
N PRO A 286 23.46 6.52 -12.82
CA PRO A 286 23.34 7.14 -11.49
C PRO A 286 22.09 8.03 -11.27
N ALA A 287 21.82 8.28 -9.98
CA ALA A 287 20.65 8.95 -9.43
C ALA A 287 20.55 10.46 -9.76
N PRO A 288 19.33 11.03 -9.78
CA PRO A 288 19.12 12.47 -9.92
C PRO A 288 19.42 13.22 -8.61
N THR A 289 19.88 14.46 -8.78
CA THR A 289 20.17 15.43 -7.71
C THR A 289 18.90 16.10 -7.18
N GLU A 290 18.77 16.10 -5.85
CA GLU A 290 17.78 16.86 -5.09
C GLU A 290 17.80 18.35 -5.45
N HIS A 291 16.62 18.93 -5.68
CA HIS A 291 16.43 20.37 -5.78
C HIS A 291 16.29 20.95 -4.38
N ASP A 292 17.36 21.60 -3.92
CA ASP A 292 17.39 22.46 -2.75
C ASP A 292 16.48 23.67 -2.99
N SER A 293 15.33 23.68 -2.32
CA SER A 293 14.52 24.88 -2.14
C SER A 293 14.79 25.38 -0.73
N GLY A 294 15.73 26.32 -0.61
CA GLY A 294 16.19 26.89 0.66
C GLY A 294 15.06 27.44 1.55
N PRO A 295 15.20 27.41 2.89
CA PRO A 295 14.07 27.56 3.79
C PRO A 295 13.72 29.02 4.10
N ALA A 296 12.42 29.31 4.09
CA ALA A 296 11.85 30.26 5.04
C ALA A 296 11.84 29.57 6.42
N GLU A 297 12.35 30.25 7.44
CA GLU A 297 12.42 29.73 8.81
C GLU A 297 10.99 29.57 9.39
N VAL A 298 10.66 28.38 9.90
CA VAL A 298 9.37 28.11 10.53
C VAL A 298 9.38 28.68 11.95
N PRO A 299 8.43 29.54 12.36
CA PRO A 299 8.39 30.06 13.72
C PRO A 299 8.30 28.94 14.77
N GLY A 300 9.15 28.98 15.79
CA GLY A 300 9.20 27.98 16.87
C GLY A 300 7.83 27.59 17.47
N PRO A 301 6.94 28.54 17.81
CA PRO A 301 5.61 28.21 18.33
C PRO A 301 4.70 27.44 17.37
N LEU A 302 4.90 27.61 16.05
CA LEU A 302 4.17 26.84 15.05
C LEU A 302 4.72 25.42 14.97
N LEU A 303 6.05 25.30 14.96
CA LEU A 303 6.73 24.00 14.95
C LEU A 303 6.39 23.18 16.21
N ASP A 304 6.27 23.83 17.36
CA ASP A 304 5.82 23.22 18.62
C ASP A 304 4.42 22.58 18.47
N ARG A 305 3.47 23.32 17.88
CA ARG A 305 2.10 22.82 17.66
C ARG A 305 2.03 21.68 16.65
N VAL A 306 2.86 21.75 15.61
CA VAL A 306 2.98 20.67 14.63
C VAL A 306 3.52 19.41 15.32
N ALA A 307 4.61 19.53 16.09
CA ALA A 307 5.19 18.42 16.82
C ALA A 307 4.20 17.80 17.82
N ASP A 308 3.44 18.62 18.56
CA ASP A 308 2.42 18.14 19.49
C ASP A 308 1.28 17.37 18.78
N THR A 309 0.89 17.82 17.58
CA THR A 309 -0.17 17.16 16.81
C THR A 309 0.31 15.82 16.26
N VAL A 310 1.54 15.78 15.72
CA VAL A 310 2.18 14.54 15.27
C VAL A 310 2.31 13.55 16.42
N ALA A 311 2.83 13.98 17.57
CA ALA A 311 2.96 13.15 18.78
C ALA A 311 1.62 12.53 19.20
N ARG A 312 0.55 13.34 19.22
CA ARG A 312 -0.80 12.90 19.58
C ARG A 312 -1.41 11.91 18.59
N VAL A 313 -1.18 12.08 17.29
CA VAL A 313 -1.70 11.17 16.25
C VAL A 313 -0.98 9.83 16.26
N LEU A 314 0.34 9.85 16.47
CA LEU A 314 1.18 8.65 16.49
C LEU A 314 1.20 7.96 17.86
N GLY A 315 0.78 8.64 18.93
CA GLY A 315 0.83 8.11 20.29
C GLY A 315 2.26 8.01 20.86
N VAL A 316 3.15 8.92 20.46
CA VAL A 316 4.56 8.98 20.89
C VAL A 316 4.84 10.27 21.66
N ASP A 317 6.00 10.34 22.32
CA ASP A 317 6.42 11.55 23.02
C ASP A 317 6.86 12.67 22.05
N VAL A 318 6.56 13.92 22.38
CA VAL A 318 6.90 15.07 21.52
C VAL A 318 8.40 15.28 21.37
N ALA A 319 9.22 14.95 22.38
CA ALA A 319 10.67 15.04 22.26
C ALA A 319 11.19 14.02 21.24
N THR A 320 10.58 12.82 21.18
CA THR A 320 10.89 11.83 20.15
C THR A 320 10.62 12.38 18.75
N VAL A 321 9.47 13.01 18.53
CA VAL A 321 9.12 13.64 17.24
C VAL A 321 10.15 14.70 16.84
N ARG A 322 10.56 15.57 17.76
CA ARG A 322 11.53 16.64 17.48
C ARG A 322 12.94 16.13 17.18
N SER A 323 13.32 15.01 17.78
CA SER A 323 14.64 14.42 17.59
C SER A 323 14.73 13.52 16.35
N ALA A 324 13.59 13.20 15.73
CA ALA A 324 13.55 12.28 14.60
C ALA A 324 14.07 12.96 13.33
N PRO A 325 15.03 12.34 12.61
CA PRO A 325 15.51 12.87 11.32
C PRO A 325 14.40 12.83 10.25
N SER A 326 13.53 11.83 10.33
CA SER A 326 12.32 11.70 9.53
C SER A 326 11.17 11.24 10.41
N LEU A 327 9.98 11.78 10.18
CA LEU A 327 8.74 11.30 10.79
C LEU A 327 8.42 9.87 10.32
N ALA A 328 8.87 9.48 9.12
CA ALA A 328 8.68 8.12 8.59
C ALA A 328 9.38 7.03 9.41
N ASP A 329 10.40 7.40 10.19
CA ASP A 329 11.12 6.48 11.08
C ASP A 329 10.39 6.26 12.42
N LEU A 330 9.35 7.05 12.71
CA LEU A 330 8.59 6.95 13.95
C LEU A 330 7.65 5.74 13.93
N ALA A 331 7.57 5.06 15.07
CA ALA A 331 6.63 3.96 15.25
C ALA A 331 5.20 4.42 15.00
N GLY A 332 4.48 3.69 14.15
CA GLY A 332 3.09 3.98 13.79
C GLY A 332 2.91 5.03 12.68
N PHE A 333 3.99 5.61 12.15
CA PHE A 333 3.88 6.50 11.00
C PHE A 333 3.45 5.73 9.75
N THR A 334 2.38 6.19 9.12
CA THR A 334 1.75 5.57 7.94
C THR A 334 1.08 6.68 7.12
N SER A 335 0.82 6.44 5.83
CA SER A 335 0.09 7.39 4.98
C SER A 335 -1.30 7.77 5.54
N PHE A 336 -1.95 6.87 6.28
CA PHE A 336 -3.18 7.15 7.02
C PHE A 336 -2.96 8.15 8.16
N ARG A 337 -1.89 7.98 8.92
CA ARG A 337 -1.53 8.90 10.00
C ARG A 337 -1.08 10.24 9.46
N VAL A 338 -0.42 10.28 8.30
CA VAL A 338 -0.10 11.53 7.60
C VAL A 338 -1.37 12.32 7.28
N VAL A 339 -2.37 11.65 6.70
CA VAL A 339 -3.67 12.25 6.43
C VAL A 339 -4.33 12.75 7.72
N GLU A 340 -4.34 11.95 8.81
CA GLU A 340 -4.89 12.37 10.10
C GLU A 340 -4.13 13.56 10.72
N ILE A 341 -2.81 13.63 10.59
CA ILE A 341 -1.98 14.76 11.02
C ILE A 341 -2.38 16.02 10.28
N VAL A 342 -2.44 15.96 8.94
CA VAL A 342 -2.82 17.12 8.11
C VAL A 342 -4.23 17.58 8.45
N GLU A 343 -5.18 16.67 8.58
CA GLU A 343 -6.57 16.97 8.94
C GLU A 343 -6.69 17.67 10.30
N ARG A 344 -5.97 17.18 11.31
CA ARG A 344 -5.96 17.81 12.63
C ARG A 344 -5.31 19.17 12.60
N LEU A 345 -4.23 19.36 11.83
CA LEU A 345 -3.58 20.66 11.70
C LEU A 345 -4.48 21.69 10.99
N GLU A 346 -5.11 21.30 9.88
CA GLU A 346 -6.09 22.14 9.16
C GLU A 346 -7.25 22.54 10.10
N GLN A 347 -7.77 21.59 10.88
CA GLN A 347 -8.85 21.84 11.84
C GLN A 347 -8.40 22.74 13.01
N ASP A 348 -7.33 22.37 13.72
CA ASP A 348 -6.86 23.05 14.93
C ASP A 348 -6.37 24.48 14.62
N LEU A 349 -5.87 24.73 13.40
CA LEU A 349 -5.34 26.02 12.99
C LEU A 349 -6.29 26.80 12.06
N SER A 350 -7.44 26.21 11.71
CA SER A 350 -8.43 26.80 10.79
C SER A 350 -7.81 27.27 9.45
N VAL A 351 -6.95 26.42 8.88
CA VAL A 351 -6.30 26.65 7.59
C VAL A 351 -6.62 25.55 6.59
N GLU A 352 -6.37 25.81 5.31
CA GLU A 352 -6.45 24.80 4.26
C GLU A 352 -5.09 24.70 3.56
N CYS A 353 -4.45 23.54 3.66
CA CYS A 353 -3.17 23.30 3.03
C CYS A 353 -3.37 23.11 1.51
N ALA A 354 -2.46 23.69 0.73
CA ALA A 354 -2.46 23.53 -0.72
C ALA A 354 -2.20 22.06 -1.07
N ALA A 355 -2.98 21.50 -2.00
CA ALA A 355 -2.88 20.08 -2.35
C ALA A 355 -1.50 19.70 -2.91
N ASP A 356 -0.84 20.63 -3.62
CA ASP A 356 0.49 20.44 -4.22
C ASP A 356 1.61 20.40 -3.18
N ASP A 357 1.35 20.95 -2.00
CA ASP A 357 2.31 20.95 -0.90
C ASP A 357 2.27 19.63 -0.10
N LEU A 358 1.17 18.87 -0.19
CA LEU A 358 0.91 17.63 0.54
C LEU A 358 1.57 16.42 -0.14
N VAL A 359 2.87 16.51 -0.35
CA VAL A 359 3.70 15.44 -0.92
C VAL A 359 4.62 14.83 0.17
N PRO A 360 4.98 13.54 0.07
CA PRO A 360 5.82 12.84 1.05
C PRO A 360 7.10 13.59 1.44
N GLU A 361 7.75 14.24 0.46
CA GLU A 361 8.99 15.02 0.67
C GLU A 361 8.80 16.17 1.67
N ASN A 362 7.59 16.71 1.78
CA ASN A 362 7.26 17.69 2.81
C ASN A 362 6.65 17.04 4.06
N LEU A 363 5.88 15.97 3.90
CA LEU A 363 5.10 15.36 4.98
C LEU A 363 5.92 14.42 5.88
N HIS A 364 7.07 13.94 5.41
CA HIS A 364 7.97 13.08 6.18
C HIS A 364 8.94 13.86 7.07
N HIS A 365 8.95 15.19 7.00
CA HIS A 365 9.81 16.03 7.84
C HIS A 365 8.99 17.04 8.63
N LEU A 366 9.33 17.20 9.92
CA LEU A 366 8.63 18.11 10.82
C LEU A 366 8.63 19.56 10.29
N ASP A 367 9.78 20.04 9.81
CA ASP A 367 9.92 21.37 9.20
C ASP A 367 9.18 21.49 7.86
N GLY A 368 9.08 20.39 7.11
CA GLY A 368 8.29 20.33 5.89
C GLY A 368 6.82 20.60 6.20
N VAL A 369 6.23 19.84 7.14
CA VAL A 369 4.85 20.04 7.61
C VAL A 369 4.65 21.46 8.15
N GLY A 370 5.59 21.97 8.96
CA GLY A 370 5.57 23.33 9.47
C GLY A 370 5.51 24.41 8.37
N ARG A 371 6.29 24.23 7.29
CA ARG A 371 6.27 25.14 6.13
C ARG A 371 4.94 25.10 5.37
N ILE A 372 4.35 23.92 5.18
CA ILE A 372 3.03 23.78 4.53
C ILE A 372 1.99 24.60 5.29
N VAL A 373 1.93 24.41 6.61
CA VAL A 373 0.97 25.10 7.48
C VAL A 373 1.21 26.62 7.49
N LEU A 374 2.48 27.05 7.54
CA LEU A 374 2.83 28.47 7.50
C LEU A 374 2.37 29.13 6.18
N ARG A 375 2.55 28.44 5.04
CA ARG A 375 2.05 28.93 3.74
C ARG A 375 0.52 29.03 3.75
N ALA A 376 -0.17 28.04 4.30
CA ALA A 376 -1.63 28.05 4.41
C ALA A 376 -2.16 29.20 5.29
N GLN A 377 -1.47 29.50 6.41
CA GLN A 377 -1.81 30.64 7.28
C GLN A 377 -1.67 31.99 6.57
N HIS A 378 -0.66 32.15 5.71
CA HIS A 378 -0.46 33.37 4.94
C HIS A 378 -1.41 33.48 3.72
N ALA A 379 -1.92 32.36 3.22
CA ALA A 379 -2.88 32.33 2.12
C ALA A 379 -4.34 32.55 2.57
N ALA A 380 -4.64 32.38 3.87
CA ALA A 380 -5.97 32.62 4.41
C ALA A 380 -6.32 34.13 4.37
N PRO A 381 -7.53 34.53 3.91
CA PRO A 381 -7.93 35.93 3.90
C PRO A 381 -7.95 36.48 5.34
N GLN A 382 -7.19 37.55 5.59
CA GLN A 382 -7.24 38.20 6.90
C GLN A 382 -8.66 38.72 7.17
N PRO A 383 -9.20 38.53 8.38
CA PRO A 383 -10.44 39.18 8.76
C PRO A 383 -10.27 40.69 8.60
N PRO A 384 -11.28 41.42 8.08
CA PRO A 384 -11.18 42.86 7.89
C PRO A 384 -10.85 43.52 9.24
N PRO A 385 -9.99 44.55 9.26
CA PRO A 385 -9.66 45.24 10.49
C PRO A 385 -10.93 45.76 11.15
N VAL A 386 -11.14 45.39 12.41
CA VAL A 386 -12.20 45.93 13.25
C VAL A 386 -11.98 47.43 13.33
N LEU A 387 -12.81 48.20 12.62
CA LEU A 387 -12.88 49.64 12.77
C LEU A 387 -13.36 49.92 14.19
N VAL A 388 -12.42 50.20 15.09
CA VAL A 388 -12.72 50.74 16.42
C VAL A 388 -13.36 52.11 16.19
N PRO A 389 -14.63 52.32 16.57
CA PRO A 389 -15.24 53.64 16.45
C PRO A 389 -14.49 54.59 17.38
N THR A 390 -13.87 55.62 16.81
CA THR A 390 -13.39 56.76 17.55
C THR A 390 -14.59 57.43 18.22
N PRO A 391 -14.57 57.67 19.55
CA PRO A 391 -15.59 58.48 20.19
C PRO A 391 -15.35 59.94 19.79
N GLY A 392 -15.97 60.33 18.68
CA GLY A 392 -16.08 61.73 18.25
C GLY A 392 -17.15 62.41 19.07
N GLY A 393 -16.73 63.40 19.86
CA GLY A 393 -17.62 64.30 20.57
C GLY A 393 -18.38 65.24 19.64
N ASN A 394 -19.55 65.64 20.10
CA ASN A 394 -19.99 67.03 20.22
C ASN A 394 -20.98 67.14 21.37
#